data_AF-A0A9E5SPS6-F1
#
_entry.id   AF-A0A9E5SPS6-F1
#
_cell.length_a   1.000
_cell.length_b   1.000
_cell.length_c   1.000
_cell.angle_alpha   90.00
_cell.angle_beta   90.00
_cell.angle_gamma   90.00
#
_symmetry.space_group_name_H-M   'P 1'
#
loop_
_entity.id
_entity.type
_entity.pdbx_description
1 polymer ?
#
loop_
_entity_poly.entity_id
_entity_poly.type
_entity_poly.pdbx_seq_one_letter_code
_entity_poly.pdbx_strand_id
1 'polypeptide(L)'
;MGNLLSGVTGLSAGIVTGTALCAFYIALGVFSNSSVSLGLRNTGLLMSASTAAGGLTGAVITLFDVRLPIGEAFASLCGLLSGVYVGIVIACLAEVTDTIPVIKNFGRTRQAIAFLLLAFVLGKTAGSLIYWLSGVF
;
A
#
# COMPACT_ATOMS: atom_id res chain seq x y z
N MET A 1 8.39 24.08 -26.95
CA MET A 1 8.46 22.60 -27.03
C MET A 1 8.63 21.93 -25.67
N GLY A 2 9.33 22.54 -24.69
CA GLY A 2 9.56 21.94 -23.36
C GLY A 2 8.29 21.63 -22.55
N ASN A 3 7.28 22.52 -22.57
CA ASN A 3 6.06 22.34 -21.76
C ASN A 3 5.17 21.17 -22.22
N LEU A 4 5.23 20.80 -23.51
CA LEU A 4 4.47 19.66 -24.03
C LEU A 4 5.15 18.34 -23.61
N LEU A 5 6.48 18.30 -23.64
CA LEU A 5 7.26 17.13 -23.26
C LEU A 5 7.17 16.85 -21.75
N SER A 6 7.18 17.90 -20.92
CA SER A 6 6.94 17.77 -19.47
C SER A 6 5.51 17.31 -19.18
N GLY A 7 4.53 17.76 -19.97
CA GLY A 7 3.15 17.30 -19.87
C GLY A 7 2.99 15.80 -20.19
N VAL A 8 3.60 15.32 -21.28
CA VAL A 8 3.53 13.92 -21.70
C VAL A 8 4.24 12.98 -20.72
N THR A 9 5.41 13.39 -20.21
CA THR A 9 6.16 12.60 -19.22
C THR A 9 5.43 12.53 -17.87
N GLY A 10 4.83 13.63 -17.42
CA GLY A 10 3.98 13.65 -16.23
C GLY A 10 2.74 12.77 -16.36
N LEU A 11 2.06 12.81 -17.51
CA LEU A 11 0.89 11.99 -17.78
C LEU A 11 1.23 10.49 -17.85
N SER A 12 2.37 10.14 -18.47
CA SER A 12 2.86 8.76 -18.51
C SER A 12 3.20 8.24 -17.11
N ALA A 13 3.90 9.03 -16.30
CA ALA A 13 4.22 8.67 -14.92
C ALA A 13 2.96 8.47 -14.05
N GLY A 14 1.94 9.31 -14.23
CA GLY A 14 0.64 9.18 -13.55
C GLY A 14 -0.10 7.89 -13.91
N ILE A 15 -0.15 7.54 -15.20
CA ILE A 15 -0.79 6.28 -15.64
C ILE A 15 -0.06 5.06 -15.08
N VAL A 16 1.28 5.05 -15.13
CA VAL A 16 2.09 3.92 -14.63
C VAL A 16 1.88 3.73 -13.13
N THR A 17 1.97 4.81 -12.34
CA THR A 17 1.82 4.72 -10.88
C THR A 17 0.39 4.37 -10.45
N GLY A 18 -0.63 4.92 -11.10
CA GLY A 18 -2.03 4.55 -10.86
C GLY A 18 -2.31 3.08 -11.18
N THR A 19 -1.81 2.59 -12.33
CA THR A 19 -1.98 1.19 -12.73
C THR A 19 -1.25 0.24 -11.78
N ALA A 20 -0.06 0.59 -11.31
CA ALA A 20 0.69 -0.19 -10.33
C ALA A 20 -0.08 -0.33 -8.99
N LEU A 21 -0.68 0.75 -8.49
CA LEU A 21 -1.49 0.71 -7.27
C LEU A 21 -2.75 -0.15 -7.44
N CYS A 22 -3.44 -0.03 -8.57
CA CYS A 22 -4.61 -0.87 -8.86
C CYS A 22 -4.24 -2.35 -8.96
N ALA A 23 -3.17 -2.67 -9.69
CA ALA A 23 -2.67 -4.04 -9.83
C ALA A 23 -2.26 -4.63 -8.47
N PHE A 24 -1.63 -3.81 -7.61
CA PHE A 24 -1.27 -4.20 -6.26
C PHE A 24 -2.49 -4.53 -5.38
N TYR A 25 -3.54 -3.68 -5.37
CA TYR A 25 -4.75 -3.97 -4.60
C TYR A 25 -5.49 -5.22 -5.07
N ILE A 26 -5.51 -5.48 -6.38
CA ILE A 26 -6.11 -6.69 -6.97
C ILE A 26 -5.29 -7.92 -6.56
N ALA A 27 -3.96 -7.86 -6.67
CA ALA A 27 -3.07 -8.95 -6.28
C ALA A 27 -3.18 -9.29 -4.78
N LEU A 28 -3.38 -8.28 -3.93
CA LEU A 28 -3.66 -8.48 -2.51
C LEU A 28 -5.07 -9.05 -2.24
N GLY A 29 -6.01 -8.95 -3.16
CA GLY A 29 -7.40 -9.36 -2.91
C GLY A 29 -8.20 -8.42 -2.01
N VAL A 30 -7.73 -7.18 -1.78
CA VAL A 30 -8.37 -6.21 -0.85
C VAL A 30 -9.85 -5.98 -1.20
N PHE A 31 -10.17 -5.84 -2.48
CA PHE A 31 -11.55 -5.65 -2.93
C PHE A 31 -12.43 -6.89 -2.76
N SER A 32 -11.87 -8.10 -2.87
CA SER A 32 -12.62 -9.35 -2.74
C SER A 32 -12.95 -9.64 -1.27
N ASN A 33 -11.96 -9.54 -0.38
CA ASN A 33 -12.15 -9.87 1.03
C ASN A 33 -13.05 -8.87 1.75
N SER A 34 -12.93 -7.58 1.38
CA SER A 34 -13.79 -6.55 1.97
C SER A 34 -15.26 -6.66 1.50
N SER A 35 -15.51 -7.05 0.24
CA SER A 35 -16.87 -7.25 -0.29
C SER A 35 -17.57 -8.46 0.34
N VAL A 36 -16.83 -9.55 0.59
CA VAL A 36 -17.32 -10.73 1.31
C VAL A 36 -17.68 -10.39 2.76
N SER A 37 -16.86 -9.59 3.45
CA SER A 37 -17.10 -9.19 4.83
C SER A 37 -18.32 -8.28 5.00
N LEU A 38 -18.67 -7.47 3.99
CA LEU A 38 -19.85 -6.58 4.03
C LEU A 38 -21.16 -7.24 3.57
N GLY A 39 -21.14 -8.43 2.94
CA GLY A 39 -22.35 -9.12 2.48
C GLY A 39 -23.13 -8.38 1.37
N LEU A 40 -22.56 -7.34 0.76
CA LEU A 40 -23.25 -6.50 -0.22
C LEU A 40 -22.85 -6.89 -1.65
N ARG A 41 -23.76 -7.61 -2.33
CA ARG A 41 -23.56 -8.15 -3.68
C ARG A 41 -23.59 -7.10 -4.82
N ASN A 42 -23.86 -5.82 -4.51
CA ASN A 42 -24.14 -4.76 -5.50
C ASN A 42 -23.29 -3.47 -5.36
N THR A 43 -22.38 -3.37 -4.39
CA THR A 43 -21.61 -2.15 -4.08
C THR A 43 -20.12 -2.22 -4.47
N GLY A 44 -19.71 -3.21 -5.27
CA GLY A 44 -18.31 -3.33 -5.70
C GLY A 44 -17.77 -2.05 -6.38
N LEU A 45 -18.62 -1.34 -7.11
CA LEU A 45 -18.30 -0.07 -7.77
C LEU A 45 -18.12 1.10 -6.79
N LEU A 46 -18.84 1.12 -5.66
CA LEU A 46 -18.66 2.17 -4.64
C LEU A 46 -17.34 2.00 -3.90
N MET A 47 -16.88 0.75 -3.74
CA MET A 47 -15.62 0.46 -3.08
C MET A 47 -14.42 0.85 -3.94
N SER A 48 -14.47 0.56 -5.24
CA SER A 48 -13.44 1.03 -6.17
C SER A 48 -13.46 2.55 -6.32
N ALA A 49 -14.65 3.17 -6.40
CA ALA A 49 -14.79 4.63 -6.48
C ALA A 49 -14.27 5.35 -5.23
N SER A 50 -14.56 4.84 -4.03
CA SER A 50 -14.03 5.42 -2.77
C SER A 50 -12.51 5.28 -2.66
N THR A 51 -11.96 4.15 -3.09
CA THR A 51 -10.50 3.94 -3.12
C THR A 51 -9.82 4.88 -4.13
N ALA A 52 -10.43 5.05 -5.31
CA ALA A 52 -9.96 6.01 -6.32
C ALA A 52 -10.05 7.46 -5.84
N ALA A 53 -11.15 7.84 -5.18
CA ALA A 53 -11.34 9.16 -4.59
C ALA A 53 -10.30 9.44 -3.49
N GLY A 54 -10.02 8.45 -2.62
CA GLY A 54 -8.96 8.54 -1.61
C GLY A 54 -7.57 8.73 -2.22
N GLY A 55 -7.24 7.94 -3.26
CA GLY A 55 -5.97 8.06 -3.98
C GLY A 55 -5.79 9.40 -4.69
N LEU A 56 -6.84 9.90 -5.35
CA LEU A 56 -6.85 11.24 -5.95
C LEU A 56 -6.66 12.33 -4.89
N THR A 57 -7.38 12.24 -3.78
CA THR A 57 -7.27 13.23 -2.69
C THR A 57 -5.87 13.24 -2.09
N GLY A 58 -5.28 12.06 -1.83
CA GLY A 58 -3.91 11.96 -1.33
C GLY A 58 -2.86 12.48 -2.31
N ALA A 59 -3.04 12.21 -3.61
CA ALA A 59 -2.17 12.75 -4.66
C ALA A 59 -2.23 14.28 -4.71
N VAL A 60 -3.42 14.88 -4.61
CA VAL A 60 -3.61 16.34 -4.56
C VAL A 60 -2.93 16.94 -3.33
N ILE A 61 -3.10 16.35 -2.13
CA ILE A 61 -2.46 16.83 -0.90
C ILE A 61 -0.93 16.83 -1.04
N THR A 62 -0.38 15.77 -1.64
CA THR A 62 1.07 15.61 -1.82
C THR A 62 1.63 16.56 -2.90
N LEU A 63 0.93 16.71 -4.02
CA LEU A 63 1.37 17.53 -5.15
C LEU A 63 1.37 19.03 -4.84
N PHE A 64 0.41 19.50 -4.06
CA PHE A 64 0.27 20.92 -3.73
C PHE A 64 1.10 21.34 -2.50
N ASP A 65 1.91 20.44 -1.91
CA ASP A 65 2.63 20.61 -0.62
C ASP A 65 1.75 21.38 0.37
N VAL A 66 0.47 21.00 0.46
CA VAL A 66 -0.47 21.75 1.29
C VAL A 66 -0.05 21.52 2.72
N ARG A 67 0.70 22.48 3.27
CA ARG A 67 0.98 22.58 4.70
C ARG A 67 -0.30 22.98 5.39
N LEU A 68 -1.19 22.00 5.47
CA LEU A 68 -2.41 22.06 6.23
C LEU A 68 -1.99 22.28 7.69
N PRO A 69 -2.13 23.50 8.25
CA PRO A 69 -1.90 23.75 9.66
C PRO A 69 -3.14 23.26 10.42
N ILE A 70 -3.59 22.06 10.09
CA ILE A 70 -4.73 21.44 10.73
C ILE A 70 -4.16 20.84 12.01
N GLY A 71 -4.62 21.36 13.15
CA GLY A 71 -4.04 21.10 14.47
C GLY A 71 -3.80 19.62 14.79
N GLU A 72 -2.99 19.39 15.82
CA GLU A 72 -2.46 18.07 16.23
C GLU A 72 -3.50 16.93 16.24
N ALA A 73 -4.77 17.24 16.56
CA ALA A 73 -5.87 16.28 16.53
C ALA A 73 -6.09 15.63 15.15
N PHE A 74 -5.95 16.39 14.07
CA PHE A 74 -6.16 15.89 12.70
C PHE A 74 -4.93 15.12 12.21
N ALA A 75 -3.73 15.53 12.63
CA ALA A 75 -2.51 14.76 12.40
C ALA A 75 -2.59 13.39 13.10
N SER A 76 -3.07 13.36 14.34
CA SER A 76 -3.31 12.10 15.07
C SER A 76 -4.35 11.22 14.38
N LEU A 77 -5.43 11.80 13.87
CA LEU A 77 -6.46 11.07 13.13
C LEU A 77 -5.89 10.48 11.83
N CYS A 78 -5.19 11.28 11.02
CA CYS A 78 -4.52 10.80 9.81
C CYS A 78 -3.50 9.69 10.11
N GLY A 79 -2.74 9.81 11.20
CA GLY A 79 -1.84 8.75 11.66
C GLY A 79 -2.56 7.46 11.99
N LEU A 80 -3.71 7.55 12.67
CA LEU A 80 -4.53 6.38 13.00
C LEU A 80 -5.14 5.74 11.75
N LEU A 81 -5.67 6.54 10.81
CA LEU A 81 -6.17 6.02 9.53
C LEU A 81 -5.06 5.33 8.72
N SER A 82 -3.85 5.89 8.72
CA SER A 82 -2.68 5.26 8.08
C SER A 82 -2.34 3.91 8.74
N GLY A 83 -2.40 3.83 10.07
CA GLY A 83 -2.20 2.57 10.81
C GLY A 83 -3.25 1.51 10.45
N VAL A 84 -4.53 1.90 10.39
CA VAL A 84 -5.62 0.99 9.98
C VAL A 84 -5.42 0.50 8.55
N TYR A 85 -5.05 1.40 7.64
CA TYR A 85 -4.73 1.06 6.25
C TYR A 85 -3.61 0.02 6.15
N VAL A 86 -2.48 0.27 6.82
CA VAL A 86 -1.34 -0.67 6.84
C VAL A 86 -1.74 -2.01 7.47
N GLY A 87 -2.56 -2.01 8.53
CA GLY A 87 -3.08 -3.22 9.16
C GLY A 87 -3.89 -4.10 8.20
N ILE A 88 -4.80 -3.49 7.42
CA ILE A 88 -5.59 -4.20 6.40
C ILE A 88 -4.71 -4.76 5.29
N VAL A 89 -3.72 -3.99 4.82
CA VAL A 89 -2.76 -4.45 3.80
C VAL A 89 -1.98 -5.67 4.29
N ILE A 90 -1.50 -5.67 5.54
CA ILE A 90 -0.77 -6.81 6.12
C ILE A 90 -1.68 -8.03 6.29
N ALA A 91 -2.92 -7.84 6.76
CA ALA A 91 -3.89 -8.92 6.90
C ALA A 91 -4.21 -9.57 5.54
N CYS A 92 -4.43 -8.75 4.52
CA CYS A 92 -4.70 -9.22 3.15
C CYS A 92 -3.49 -9.93 2.54
N LEU A 93 -2.27 -9.43 2.82
CA LEU A 93 -1.03 -10.07 2.38
C LEU A 93 -0.87 -11.46 3.02
N ALA A 94 -1.24 -11.64 4.28
CA ALA A 94 -1.22 -12.95 4.95
C ALA A 94 -2.20 -13.93 4.29
N GLU A 95 -3.40 -13.47 3.92
CA GLU A 95 -4.43 -14.28 3.28
C GLU A 95 -4.06 -14.69 1.84
N VAL A 96 -3.45 -13.78 1.07
CA VAL A 96 -2.89 -14.12 -0.24
C VAL A 96 -1.71 -15.08 -0.11
N THR A 97 -0.86 -14.89 0.91
CA THR A 97 0.26 -15.82 1.15
C THR A 97 -0.21 -17.22 1.52
N ASP A 98 -1.31 -17.34 2.29
CA ASP A 98 -1.89 -18.63 2.66
C ASP A 98 -2.54 -19.37 1.48
N THR A 99 -3.08 -18.61 0.52
CA THR A 99 -3.71 -19.17 -0.69
C THR A 99 -2.72 -19.55 -1.79
N ILE A 100 -1.45 -19.12 -1.73
CA ILE A 100 -0.42 -19.52 -2.70
C ILE A 100 -0.04 -21.01 -2.47
N PRO A 101 -0.42 -21.95 -3.38
CA PRO A 101 -0.16 -23.37 -3.20
C PRO A 101 1.33 -23.76 -3.39
N VAL A 102 2.22 -22.80 -3.68
CA VAL A 102 3.68 -23.00 -3.77
C VAL A 102 4.28 -23.47 -2.44
N ILE A 103 3.66 -23.13 -1.30
CA ILE A 103 4.14 -23.54 0.03
C ILE A 103 3.63 -24.95 0.40
N LYS A 104 2.43 -25.31 -0.07
CA LYS A 104 1.72 -26.54 0.34
C LYS A 104 2.31 -27.82 -0.28
N ASN A 105 2.99 -27.71 -1.42
CA ASN A 105 3.67 -28.84 -2.06
C ASN A 105 5.14 -29.03 -1.62
N PHE A 106 5.68 -28.15 -0.77
CA PHE A 106 7.00 -28.34 -0.13
C PHE A 106 6.83 -29.03 1.24
N GLY A 107 6.66 -30.34 1.24
CA GLY A 107 6.38 -31.19 2.41
C GLY A 107 7.43 -31.23 3.54
N ARG A 108 8.22 -30.18 3.83
CA ARG A 108 9.17 -30.21 4.96
C ARG A 108 9.75 -28.90 5.50
N THR A 109 9.13 -27.73 5.33
CA THR A 109 9.92 -26.50 5.57
C THR A 109 9.18 -25.37 6.30
N ARG A 110 8.94 -25.59 7.60
CA ARG A 110 8.72 -24.50 8.58
C ARG A 110 9.96 -23.58 8.66
N GLN A 111 11.14 -24.08 8.29
CA GLN A 111 12.42 -23.38 8.32
C GLN A 111 12.63 -22.31 7.24
N ALA A 112 12.13 -22.47 6.00
CA ALA A 112 12.32 -21.45 4.95
C ALA A 112 11.38 -20.26 5.13
N ILE A 113 10.17 -20.49 5.66
CA ILE A 113 9.29 -19.39 6.08
C ILE A 113 9.97 -18.59 7.19
N ALA A 114 10.57 -19.27 8.19
CA ALA A 114 11.36 -18.62 9.22
C ALA A 114 12.58 -17.89 8.65
N PHE A 115 13.26 -18.45 7.64
CA PHE A 115 14.42 -17.83 7.00
C PHE A 115 14.04 -16.59 6.19
N LEU A 116 12.89 -16.62 5.51
CA LEU A 116 12.36 -15.49 4.75
C LEU A 116 11.90 -14.35 5.67
N LEU A 117 11.21 -14.70 6.77
CA LEU A 117 10.90 -13.74 7.84
C LEU A 117 12.16 -13.14 8.46
N LEU A 118 13.18 -13.95 8.72
CA LEU A 118 14.43 -13.50 9.30
C LEU A 118 15.21 -12.60 8.33
N ALA A 119 15.21 -12.90 7.03
CA ALA A 119 15.75 -12.02 6.00
C ALA A 119 14.99 -10.68 5.90
N PHE A 120 13.66 -10.71 6.06
CA PHE A 120 12.83 -9.50 6.05
C PHE A 120 13.09 -8.61 7.28
N VAL A 121 13.19 -9.22 8.47
CA VAL A 121 13.54 -8.52 9.71
C VAL A 121 14.97 -7.97 9.64
N LEU A 122 15.93 -8.72 9.09
CA LEU A 122 17.30 -8.25 8.85
C LEU A 122 17.33 -7.06 7.90
N GLY A 123 16.55 -7.10 6.82
CA GLY A 123 16.44 -5.96 5.90
C GLY A 123 15.87 -4.71 6.57
N LYS A 124 14.80 -4.85 7.36
CA LYS A 124 14.20 -3.74 8.14
C LYS A 124 15.16 -3.18 9.19
N THR A 125 15.87 -4.04 9.90
CA THR A 125 16.85 -3.63 10.93
C THR A 125 18.08 -2.97 10.32
N ALA A 126 18.63 -3.51 9.23
CA ALA A 126 19.72 -2.90 8.49
C ALA A 126 19.32 -1.52 7.92
N GLY A 127 18.13 -1.41 7.32
CA GLY A 127 17.60 -0.14 6.83
C GLY A 127 17.42 0.90 7.94
N SER A 128 16.87 0.49 9.09
CA SER A 128 16.75 1.36 10.27
C SER A 128 18.10 1.79 10.83
N LEU A 129 19.09 0.90 10.81
CA LEU A 129 20.43 1.18 11.31
C LEU A 129 21.18 2.15 10.39
N ILE A 130 21.04 1.98 9.07
CA ILE A 130 21.59 2.90 8.07
C ILE A 130 20.90 4.27 8.16
N TYR A 131 19.59 4.31 8.36
CA TYR A 131 18.85 5.57 8.53
C TYR A 131 19.36 6.36 9.75
N TRP A 132 19.63 5.67 10.86
CA TRP A 132 20.20 6.29 12.06
C TRP A 132 21.68 6.69 11.90
N LEU A 133 22.51 5.85 11.25
CA LEU A 133 23.93 6.14 11.03
C LEU A 133 24.17 7.23 9.96
N SER A 134 23.30 7.33 8.96
CA SER A 134 23.42 8.28 7.86
C SER A 134 23.16 9.72 8.31
N GLY A 135 22.69 9.94 9.55
CA GLY A 135 22.51 11.28 10.09
C GLY A 135 21.63 12.18 9.22
N VAL A 136 20.66 11.60 8.50
CA VAL A 136 19.66 12.38 7.74
C VAL A 136 18.62 12.88 8.75
N PHE A 137 19.00 13.95 9.44
CA PHE A 137 18.14 14.96 10.04
C PHE A 137 18.79 16.33 9.82
#